data_AF-A0A943JU83-F1
#
_entry.id   AF-A0A943JU83-F1
#
_cell.length_a   1.000
_cell.length_b   1.000
_cell.length_c   1.000
_cell.angle_alpha   90.00
_cell.angle_beta   90.00
_cell.angle_gamma   90.00
#
_symmetry.space_group_name_H-M   'P 1'
#
loop_
_entity.id
_entity.type
_entity.pdbx_description
1 polymer ?
#
loop_
_entity_poly.entity_id
_entity_poly.type
_entity_poly.pdbx_seq_one_letter_code
_entity_poly.pdbx_strand_id
1 'polypeptide(L)' 'MTIAEMNEIWKLCEALGIDPEPYSEVQYAGKLIFDLYRLQLCFGKIVPPDPKDYMEGGKYDYTKYGHGKR' A
#
# COMPACT_ATOMS: atom_id res chain seq x y z
N MET A 1 0.63 4.40 -10.64
CA MET A 1 -0.70 4.34 -10.02
C MET A 1 -1.75 4.88 -11.00
N THR A 2 -2.87 4.21 -11.12
CA THR A 2 -4.03 4.65 -11.90
C THR A 2 -4.99 5.48 -11.04
N ILE A 3 -5.88 6.26 -11.67
CA ILE A 3 -6.92 7.02 -10.96
C ILE A 3 -7.84 6.09 -10.15
N ALA A 4 -8.15 4.90 -10.68
CA ALA A 4 -8.98 3.91 -10.00
C ALA A 4 -8.31 3.40 -8.71
N GLU A 5 -7.03 3.08 -8.75
CA GLU A 5 -6.26 2.66 -7.56
C GLU A 5 -6.18 3.78 -6.53
N MET A 6 -5.96 5.02 -6.95
CA MET A 6 -5.89 6.17 -6.05
C MET A 6 -7.22 6.40 -5.32
N ASN A 7 -8.33 6.38 -6.06
CA ASN A 7 -9.68 6.51 -5.47
C ASN A 7 -9.97 5.37 -4.47
N GLU A 8 -9.50 4.17 -4.75
CA GLU A 8 -9.69 3.02 -3.85
C GLU A 8 -8.86 3.16 -2.57
N ILE A 9 -7.59 3.55 -2.69
CA ILE A 9 -6.71 3.85 -1.54
C ILE A 9 -7.35 4.93 -0.66
N TRP A 10 -7.85 6.01 -1.26
CA TRP A 10 -8.51 7.10 -0.54
C TRP A 10 -9.73 6.62 0.26
N LYS A 11 -10.63 5.86 -0.37
CA LYS A 11 -11.81 5.29 0.31
C LYS A 11 -11.43 4.39 1.47
N LEU A 12 -10.43 3.52 1.29
CA LEU A 12 -9.98 2.61 2.33
C LEU A 12 -9.30 3.36 3.49
N CYS A 13 -8.48 4.36 3.19
CA CYS A 13 -7.85 5.19 4.20
C CYS A 13 -8.89 5.97 5.01
N GLU A 14 -9.90 6.57 4.35
CA GLU A 14 -11.01 7.26 5.01
C GLU A 14 -11.79 6.33 5.94
N ALA A 15 -12.13 5.12 5.47
CA ALA A 15 -12.83 4.11 6.28
C ALA A 15 -12.02 3.64 7.50
N LEU A 16 -10.69 3.67 7.41
CA LEU A 16 -9.76 3.27 8.47
C LEU A 16 -9.31 4.44 9.36
N GLY A 17 -9.69 5.68 9.05
CA GLY A 17 -9.19 6.88 9.74
C GLY A 17 -7.69 7.13 9.54
N ILE A 18 -7.15 6.73 8.38
CA ILE A 18 -5.75 6.91 7.98
C ILE A 18 -5.65 8.10 7.03
N ASP A 19 -4.58 8.89 7.14
CA ASP A 19 -4.27 9.95 6.17
C ASP A 19 -3.87 9.32 4.82
N PRO A 20 -4.60 9.58 3.72
CA PRO A 20 -4.28 9.03 2.41
C PRO A 20 -3.13 9.76 1.71
N GLU A 21 -2.81 11.00 2.09
CA GLU A 21 -1.86 11.87 1.38
C GLU A 21 -0.46 11.23 1.22
N PRO A 22 0.11 10.56 2.24
CA PRO A 22 1.42 9.91 2.12
C PRO A 22 1.45 8.76 1.10
N TYR A 23 0.30 8.24 0.67
CA TYR A 23 0.23 7.16 -0.31
C TYR A 23 0.01 7.65 -1.75
N SER A 24 -0.07 8.97 -1.97
CA SER A 24 -0.30 9.56 -3.30
C SER A 24 0.78 9.22 -4.34
N GLU A 25 1.98 8.85 -3.89
CA GLU A 25 3.13 8.58 -4.76
C GLU A 25 3.56 7.10 -4.77
N VAL A 26 2.80 6.20 -4.13
CA VAL A 26 3.23 4.79 -4.04
C VAL A 26 3.28 4.11 -5.41
N GLN A 27 4.35 3.34 -5.63
CA GLN A 27 4.56 2.60 -6.86
C GLN A 27 3.82 1.24 -6.83
N TYR A 28 3.77 0.59 -5.68
CA TYR A 28 3.11 -0.72 -5.49
C TYR A 28 1.68 -0.58 -4.94
N ALA A 29 0.85 0.24 -5.59
CA ALA A 29 -0.53 0.55 -5.19
C ALA A 29 -1.41 -0.69 -4.94
N GLY A 30 -1.35 -1.70 -5.80
CA GLY A 30 -2.13 -2.94 -5.62
C GLY A 30 -1.79 -3.71 -4.34
N LYS A 31 -0.53 -3.64 -3.85
CA LYS A 31 -0.14 -4.24 -2.57
C LYS A 31 -0.65 -3.44 -1.38
N LEU A 32 -0.61 -2.11 -1.49
CA LEU A 32 -1.19 -1.22 -0.48
C LEU A 32 -2.70 -1.46 -0.33
N ILE A 33 -3.44 -1.51 -1.44
CA ILE A 33 -4.88 -1.78 -1.44
C ILE A 33 -5.17 -3.10 -0.72
N PHE A 34 -4.42 -4.17 -1.02
CA PHE A 34 -4.59 -5.46 -0.35
C PHE A 34 -4.35 -5.38 1.16
N ASP A 35 -3.29 -4.70 1.59
CA ASP A 35 -2.97 -4.54 3.02
C ASP A 35 -4.02 -3.68 3.74
N LEU A 36 -4.54 -2.63 3.11
CA LEU A 36 -5.62 -1.79 3.66
C LEU A 36 -6.94 -2.58 3.80
N TYR A 37 -7.31 -3.39 2.81
CA TYR A 37 -8.46 -4.30 2.92
C TYR A 37 -8.28 -5.29 4.07
N ARG A 38 -7.08 -5.85 4.22
CA ARG A 38 -6.77 -6.76 5.32
C ARG A 38 -6.88 -6.06 6.68
N LEU A 39 -6.41 -4.82 6.78
CA LEU A 39 -6.56 -3.98 7.97
C LEU A 39 -8.03 -3.73 8.30
N GLN A 40 -8.88 -3.46 7.30
CA GLN A 40 -10.32 -3.24 7.48
C GLN A 40 -11.04 -4.47 8.05
N LEU A 41 -10.58 -5.68 7.72
CA LEU A 41 -11.13 -6.92 8.25
C LEU A 41 -10.66 -7.24 9.68
N CYS A 42 -9.65 -6.52 10.19
CA CYS A 42 -9.08 -6.75 11.52
C CYS A 42 -9.78 -5.86 12.56
N PHE A 43 -10.44 -6.45 13.55
CA PHE A 43 -11.13 -5.75 14.65
C PHE A 43 -10.17 -5.22 15.76
N GLY A 44 -8.93 -4.89 15.39
CA GLY A 44 -7.87 -4.50 16.31
C GLY A 44 -7.48 -3.02 16.21
N LYS A 45 -6.37 -2.67 16.86
CA LYS A 45 -5.75 -1.35 16.67
C LYS A 45 -5.28 -1.23 15.22
N ILE A 46 -5.88 -0.31 14.48
CA ILE A 46 -5.45 0.04 13.13
C ILE A 46 -4.09 0.73 13.25
N VAL A 47 -3.08 0.12 12.64
CA VAL A 47 -1.75 0.73 12.48
C VAL A 47 -1.60 1.03 10.99
N PRO A 48 -1.41 2.30 10.61
CA PRO A 48 -1.20 2.67 9.22
C PRO A 48 0.02 1.95 8.64
N PRO A 49 -0.08 1.42 7.41
CA PRO A 49 1.09 0.93 6.69
C PRO A 49 2.16 2.04 6.49
N ASP A 50 3.44 1.70 6.47
CA ASP A 50 4.48 2.68 6.12
C ASP A 50 4.47 2.88 4.59
N PRO A 51 4.25 4.10 4.06
CA PRO A 51 4.30 4.36 2.62
C PRO A 51 5.58 3.88 1.94
N LYS A 52 6.72 3.92 2.65
CA LYS A 52 8.03 3.50 2.13
C LYS A 52 8.09 2.02 1.77
N ASP A 53 7.24 1.19 2.37
CA ASP A 53 7.16 -0.24 2.04
C ASP A 53 6.68 -0.48 0.61
N TYR A 54 5.94 0.48 0.05
CA TYR A 54 5.28 0.42 -1.26
C TYR A 54 6.02 1.25 -2.33
N MET A 55 7.25 1.66 -2.05
CA MET A 55 8.16 2.32 -2.99
C MET A 55 9.27 1.35 -3.43
N GLU A 56 9.98 1.69 -4.51
CA GLU A 56 11.21 1.04 -4.95
C GLU A 56 12.24 1.01 -3.81
N GLY A 57 12.96 -0.11 -3.68
CA GLY A 57 13.79 -0.42 -2.51
C GLY A 57 13.01 -0.83 -1.25
N GLY A 58 11.71 -0.52 -1.19
CA GLY A 58 10.79 -0.85 -0.10
C GLY A 58 10.53 -2.35 0.04
N LYS A 59 9.73 -2.72 1.04
CA LYS A 59 9.40 -4.12 1.36
C LYS A 59 8.91 -4.93 0.15
N TYR A 60 8.10 -4.33 -0.71
CA TYR A 60 7.47 -4.99 -1.86
C TYR A 60 8.22 -4.83 -3.18
N ASP A 61 9.37 -4.16 -3.17
CA ASP A 61 10.27 -4.20 -4.30
C ASP A 61 10.96 -5.56 -4.36
N TYR A 62 10.48 -6.44 -5.23
CA TYR A 62 11.08 -7.75 -5.48
C TYR A 62 12.24 -7.70 -6.48
N THR A 63 12.42 -6.58 -7.19
CA THR A 63 13.51 -6.43 -8.16
C THR A 63 14.87 -6.40 -7.44
N LYS A 64 14.91 -5.91 -6.20
CA LYS A 64 16.10 -5.92 -5.33
C LYS A 64 16.61 -7.31 -4.96
N TYR A 65 15.76 -8.35 -5.02
CA TYR A 65 16.18 -9.73 -4.74
C TYR A 65 16.77 -10.42 -5.97
N GLY A 66 16.82 -9.73 -7.11
CA GLY A 66 17.56 -10.16 -8.28
C GLY A 66 16.90 -11.31 -9.01
N HIS A 67 16.82 -11.15 -10.33
CA HIS A 67 16.88 -12.24 -11.28
C HIS A 67 17.92 -13.28 -10.82
N GLY A 68 17.46 -14.41 -10.28
CA GLY A 68 18.15 -15.66 -10.50
C GLY A 68 18.19 -15.84 -12.01
N LYS A 69 19.38 -15.68 -12.59
CA LYS A 69 19.68 -16.02 -13.98
C LYS A 69 18.95 -17.33 -14.31
N ARG A 70 17.96 -17.28 -15.21
CA ARG A 70 17.49 -18.45 -15.94
C ARG A 70 18.15 -18.42 -17.31
#